data_AF-A0A2V2D7B2-F1
#
_entry.id   AF-A0A2V2D7B2-F1
#
_cell.length_a   1.000
_cell.length_b   1.000
_cell.length_c   1.000
_cell.angle_alpha   90.00
_cell.angle_beta   90.00
_cell.angle_gamma   90.00
#
_symmetry.space_group_name_H-M   'P 1'
#
loop_
_entity.id
_entity.type
_entity.pdbx_description
1 polymer ?
#
loop_
_entity_poly.entity_id
_entity_poly.type
_entity_poly.pdbx_seq_one_letter_code
_entity_poly.pdbx_strand_id
1 'polypeptide(L)' 'MAKSKLVKANEKIAEKVTGTYHKVENTFVNGYTKIEDAFVARYLTKDGESVEEAKKRLKREKDS' A
#
# COMPACT_ATOMS: atom_id res chain seq x y z
N MET A 1 13.14 -39.16 8.13
CA MET A 1 11.88 -39.09 7.34
C MET A 1 10.81 -38.18 7.98
N ALA A 2 10.36 -38.40 9.23
CA ALA A 2 9.28 -37.61 9.86
C ALA A 2 9.60 -36.11 10.01
N LYS A 3 10.83 -35.73 10.37
CA LYS A 3 11.28 -34.32 10.46
C LYS A 3 11.09 -33.55 9.14
N SER A 4 11.30 -34.20 7.99
CA SER A 4 11.15 -33.56 6.67
C SER A 4 9.69 -33.25 6.32
N LYS A 5 8.73 -34.06 6.77
CA LYS A 5 7.30 -33.80 6.52
C LYS A 5 6.79 -32.61 7.33
N LEU A 6 7.23 -32.47 8.58
CA LEU A 6 6.87 -31.35 9.44
C LEU A 6 7.50 -30.03 8.95
N VAL A 7 8.77 -30.06 8.54
CA VAL A 7 9.45 -28.89 7.95
C VAL A 7 8.72 -28.39 6.71
N LYS A 8 8.38 -29.29 5.77
CA LYS A 8 7.60 -28.93 4.56
C LYS A 8 6.21 -28.39 4.87
N ALA A 9 5.56 -28.90 5.91
CA ALA A 9 4.26 -28.37 6.35
C ALA A 9 4.41 -26.94 6.89
N ASN A 10 5.44 -26.69 7.70
CA ASN A 10 5.73 -25.36 8.23
C ASN A 10 6.10 -24.36 7.14
N GLU A 11 6.91 -24.75 6.16
CA GLU A 11 7.23 -23.89 4.99
C GLU A 11 5.95 -23.46 4.26
N LYS A 12 5.04 -24.39 3.97
CA LYS A 12 3.74 -24.09 3.34
C LYS A 12 2.86 -23.17 4.18
N ILE A 13 2.89 -23.34 5.52
CA ILE A 13 2.15 -22.45 6.42
C ILE A 13 2.76 -21.05 6.38
N ALA A 14 4.10 -20.93 6.45
CA ALA A 14 4.80 -19.66 6.39
C ALA A 14 4.50 -18.91 5.07
N GLU A 15 4.60 -19.59 3.92
CA GLU A 15 4.25 -19.02 2.61
C GLU A 15 2.81 -18.52 2.55
N LYS A 16 1.86 -19.28 3.10
CA LYS A 16 0.45 -18.87 3.13
C LYS A 16 0.22 -17.66 4.04
N VAL A 17 0.87 -17.63 5.20
CA VAL A 17 0.74 -16.53 6.17
C VAL A 17 1.32 -15.25 5.59
N THR A 18 2.54 -15.27 5.07
CA THR A 18 3.18 -14.09 4.47
C THR A 18 2.43 -13.63 3.22
N GLY A 19 2.00 -14.56 2.37
CA GLY A 19 1.20 -14.24 1.18
C GLY A 19 -0.15 -13.61 1.51
N THR A 20 -0.82 -14.08 2.57
CA THR A 20 -2.10 -13.49 3.02
C THR A 20 -1.87 -12.11 3.64
N TYR A 21 -0.83 -11.95 4.45
CA TYR A 21 -0.44 -10.67 5.03
C TYR A 21 -0.22 -9.61 3.94
N HIS A 22 0.60 -9.89 2.93
CA HIS A 22 0.84 -8.95 1.82
C HIS A 22 -0.43 -8.60 1.03
N LYS A 23 -1.36 -9.55 0.85
CA LYS A 23 -2.65 -9.25 0.20
C LYS A 23 -3.48 -8.26 1.01
N VAL A 24 -3.53 -8.45 2.33
CA VAL A 24 -4.24 -7.55 3.24
C VAL A 24 -3.58 -6.17 3.21
N GLU A 25 -2.27 -6.11 3.44
CA GLU A 25 -1.46 -4.88 3.37
C GLU A 25 -1.70 -4.09 2.07
N ASN A 26 -1.57 -4.75 0.92
CA ASN A 26 -1.81 -4.11 -0.38
C ASN A 26 -3.25 -3.58 -0.52
N THR A 27 -4.24 -4.30 0.01
CA THR A 27 -5.64 -3.86 -0.03
C THR A 27 -5.82 -2.58 0.79
N PHE A 28 -5.25 -2.53 2.00
CA PHE A 28 -5.33 -1.36 2.86
C PHE A 28 -4.60 -0.16 2.26
N VAL A 29 -3.34 -0.33 1.83
CA VAL A 29 -2.55 0.74 1.23
C VAL A 29 -3.26 1.32 0.02
N ASN A 30 -3.71 0.47 -0.91
CA ASN A 30 -4.45 0.93 -2.09
C ASN A 30 -5.78 1.63 -1.74
N GLY A 31 -6.46 1.17 -0.70
CA GLY A 31 -7.67 1.81 -0.19
C GLY A 31 -7.40 3.24 0.29
N TYR A 32 -6.35 3.42 1.11
CA TYR A 32 -5.93 4.74 1.58
C TYR A 32 -5.45 5.64 0.44
N THR A 33 -4.64 5.12 -0.49
CA THR A 33 -4.18 5.89 -1.66
C THR A 33 -5.35 6.44 -2.46
N LYS A 34 -6.41 5.66 -2.69
CA LYS A 34 -7.61 6.13 -3.40
C LYS A 34 -8.35 7.25 -2.66
N ILE A 35 -8.47 7.14 -1.35
CA ILE A 35 -9.11 8.19 -0.52
C ILE A 35 -8.28 9.46 -0.56
N GLU A 36 -6.96 9.34 -0.42
CA GLU A 36 -6.01 10.45 -0.54
C GLU A 36 -6.10 11.12 -1.92
N ASP A 37 -6.09 10.35 -3.01
CA ASP A 37 -6.21 10.85 -4.38
C ASP A 37 -7.50 11.64 -4.56
N ALA A 38 -8.64 11.09 -4.11
CA ALA A 38 -9.93 11.75 -4.21
C ALA A 38 -10.00 13.05 -3.40
N PHE A 39 -9.41 13.05 -2.20
CA PHE A 39 -9.33 14.25 -1.35
C PHE A 39 -8.49 15.34 -2.01
N VAL A 40 -7.30 14.98 -2.50
CA VAL A 40 -6.41 15.93 -3.20
C VAL A 40 -7.08 16.48 -4.45
N ALA A 41 -7.68 15.61 -5.28
CA ALA A 41 -8.40 16.00 -6.48
C ALA A 41 -9.54 16.98 -6.21
N ARG A 42 -10.27 16.79 -5.11
CA ARG A 42 -11.44 17.62 -4.81
C ARG A 42 -11.09 18.94 -4.15
N TYR A 43 -10.05 18.96 -3.30
CA TYR A 43 -9.84 20.08 -2.39
C TYR A 43 -8.48 20.78 -2.56
N LEU A 44 -7.46 20.10 -3.08
CA LEU A 44 -6.08 20.59 -2.99
C LEU A 44 -5.38 20.80 -4.33
N THR A 45 -5.94 20.32 -5.45
CA THR A 45 -5.49 20.69 -6.80
C THR A 45 -5.77 22.15 -7.08
N LYS A 46 -4.80 22.83 -7.69
CA LYS A 46 -4.86 24.24 -8.10
C LYS A 46 -4.53 24.34 -9.59
N ASP A 47 -5.07 25.36 -10.24
CA ASP A 47 -4.66 25.76 -11.60
C ASP A 47 -4.72 24.64 -12.66
N GLY A 48 -5.66 23.71 -12.50
CA GLY A 48 -5.81 22.56 -13.40
C GLY A 48 -4.71 21.50 -13.31
N GLU A 49 -3.87 21.55 -12.27
CA GLU A 49 -2.82 20.54 -12.04
C GLU A 49 -3.42 19.15 -11.78
N SER A 50 -2.66 18.12 -12.15
CA SER A 50 -3.01 16.73 -11.83
C SER A 50 -2.86 16.44 -10.33
N VAL A 51 -3.52 15.38 -9.85
CA VAL A 51 -3.40 14.92 -8.46
C VAL A 51 -1.95 14.64 -8.07
N GLU A 52 -1.17 14.04 -8.96
CA GLU A 52 0.25 13.74 -8.74
C GLU A 52 1.10 15.01 -8.59
N GLU A 53 0.82 16.03 -9.39
CA GLU A 53 1.50 17.33 -9.29
C GLU A 53 1.15 18.04 -7.98
N ALA A 54 -0.14 18.04 -7.61
CA ALA A 54 -0.60 18.58 -6.34
C ALA A 54 0.07 17.89 -5.15
N LYS A 55 0.16 16.55 -5.14
CA LYS A 55 0.85 15.80 -4.09
C LYS A 55 2.33 16.15 -3.99
N LYS A 56 3.03 16.25 -5.12
CA LYS A 56 4.45 16.65 -5.15
C LYS A 56 4.65 18.07 -4.62
N ARG A 57 3.75 19.00 -4.95
CA ARG A 57 3.77 20.38 -4.44
C ARG A 57 3.54 20.42 -2.93
N LEU A 58 2.48 19.77 -2.44
CA LEU A 58 2.15 19.68 -1.01
C LEU A 58 3.30 19.07 -0.19
N LYS A 59 3.99 18.05 -0.73
CA LYS A 59 5.18 17.48 -0.08
C LYS A 59 6.31 18.50 0.04
N ARG A 60 6.61 19.24 -1.03
CA ARG A 60 7.62 20.32 -0.98
C ARG A 60 7.23 21.43 0.01
N GLU A 61 5.96 21.82 0.04
CA GLU A 61 5.44 22.83 0.98
C GLU A 61 5.56 22.37 2.44
N LYS A 62 5.37 21.08 2.72
CA LYS A 62 5.51 20.51 4.07
C LYS A 62 6.96 20.41 4.55
N ASP A 63 7.87 20.11 3.62
CA ASP A 63 9.29 19.88 3.91
C ASP A 63 10.13 21.18 3.88
N SER A 64 9.50 22.34 3.59
CA SER A 64 10.10 23.69 3.59
C SER A 64 9.88 24.40 4.91
#